data_AF-A0A6I1GEI2-F1
#
_entry.id   AF-A0A6I1GEI2-F1
#
_cell.length_a   1.000
_cell.length_b   1.000
_cell.length_c   1.000
_cell.angle_alpha   90.00
_cell.angle_beta   90.00
_cell.angle_gamma   90.00
#
_symmetry.space_group_name_H-M   'P 1'
#
loop_
_entity.id
_entity.type
_entity.pdbx_description
1 polymer ?
#
loop_
_entity_poly.entity_id
_entity_poly.type
_entity_poly.pdbx_seq_one_letter_code
_entity_poly.pdbx_strand_id
1 'polypeptide(L)'
;MVVAVEYISKEESDDAESAVHGVTGILAVQGAFAEHAAVLDKLGAPWKLLRAAEDFDDSIDRVILPGGESTTQGKLLHSTGLFEKIDAHVKAGKPVFGTCAGMILLAKKLDNDPNVYFGALDAVVRRNAYGRQLGSFAVTANFGRPGFPDYIADFPLVFIRGPYVASVGPEATVETEVDGHAVALRQGKILATAFHPELTDDARIHELFLTL
;
A
#
# COMPACT_ATOMS: atom_id res chain seq x y z
N MET A 1 -6.85 14.90 6.39
CA MET A 1 -8.23 14.45 6.62
C MET A 1 -8.29 13.74 7.97
N VAL A 2 -9.29 14.00 8.82
CA VAL A 2 -9.52 13.20 10.04
C VAL A 2 -10.55 12.14 9.65
N VAL A 3 -10.18 10.86 9.69
CA VAL A 3 -11.10 9.77 9.35
C VAL A 3 -12.15 9.62 10.45
N ALA A 4 -13.39 9.36 10.05
CA ALA A 4 -14.48 9.15 10.99
C ALA A 4 -14.18 7.94 11.89
N VAL A 5 -14.51 8.06 13.18
CA VAL A 5 -14.26 7.01 14.19
C VAL A 5 -14.92 5.68 13.82
N GLU A 6 -16.00 5.72 13.04
CA GLU A 6 -16.71 4.53 12.57
C GLU A 6 -15.81 3.55 11.81
N TYR A 7 -14.82 4.03 11.04
CA TYR A 7 -13.87 3.17 10.31
C TYR A 7 -12.87 2.44 11.22
N ILE A 8 -12.79 2.82 12.50
CA ILE A 8 -11.97 2.10 13.49
C ILE A 8 -12.72 0.85 13.98
N SER A 9 -14.06 0.93 14.06
CA SER A 9 -14.95 -0.13 14.55
C SER A 9 -15.61 -0.95 13.44
N LYS A 10 -15.66 -0.44 12.22
CA LYS A 10 -16.27 -1.10 11.06
C LYS A 10 -15.31 -2.16 10.53
N GLU A 11 -15.78 -3.40 10.39
CA GLU A 11 -14.96 -4.52 9.91
C GLU A 11 -15.00 -4.66 8.38
N GLU A 12 -16.07 -4.21 7.72
CA GLU A 12 -16.23 -4.29 6.27
C GLU A 12 -17.22 -3.25 5.71
N SER A 13 -17.16 -2.95 4.42
CA SER A 13 -18.15 -2.12 3.71
C SER A 13 -19.51 -2.81 3.59
N ASP A 14 -20.60 -2.04 3.49
CA ASP A 14 -21.97 -2.57 3.44
C ASP A 14 -22.19 -3.55 2.26
N ASP A 15 -21.52 -3.32 1.13
CA ASP A 15 -21.63 -4.17 -0.06
C ASP A 15 -20.77 -5.45 0.03
N ALA A 16 -19.86 -5.57 1.00
CA ALA A 16 -18.92 -6.68 1.11
C ALA A 16 -19.56 -8.00 1.57
N GLU A 17 -20.59 -7.95 2.43
CA GLU A 17 -21.31 -9.16 2.89
C GLU A 17 -21.93 -9.96 1.73
N SER A 18 -22.35 -9.27 0.68
CA SER A 18 -23.01 -9.87 -0.49
C SER A 18 -22.07 -10.17 -1.66
N ALA A 19 -20.83 -9.66 -1.59
CA ALA A 19 -19.86 -9.75 -2.68
C ALA A 19 -19.19 -11.14 -2.70
N VAL A 20 -19.32 -11.83 -3.83
CA VAL A 20 -18.67 -13.13 -4.06
C VAL A 20 -17.23 -12.97 -4.57
N HIS A 21 -16.91 -11.81 -5.17
CA HIS A 21 -15.59 -11.46 -5.71
C HIS A 21 -15.40 -9.94 -5.70
N GLY A 22 -14.18 -9.48 -6.01
CA GLY A 22 -13.85 -8.07 -6.19
C GLY A 22 -13.62 -7.28 -4.90
N VAL A 23 -13.63 -7.94 -3.74
CA VAL A 23 -13.42 -7.30 -2.44
C VAL A 23 -11.95 -6.96 -2.26
N THR A 24 -11.68 -5.77 -1.74
CA THR A 24 -10.34 -5.32 -1.37
C THR A 24 -10.11 -5.57 0.11
N GLY A 25 -9.21 -6.50 0.45
CA GLY A 25 -8.75 -6.71 1.82
C GLY A 25 -7.76 -5.62 2.24
N ILE A 26 -7.94 -5.02 3.40
CA ILE A 26 -7.05 -4.01 3.97
C ILE A 26 -6.41 -4.58 5.23
N LEU A 27 -5.08 -4.71 5.27
CA LEU A 27 -4.40 -5.16 6.47
C LEU A 27 -4.67 -4.20 7.65
N ALA A 28 -5.32 -4.69 8.70
CA ALA A 28 -5.84 -3.87 9.81
C ALA A 28 -5.25 -4.27 11.17
N VAL A 29 -4.07 -4.88 11.20
CA VAL A 29 -3.36 -5.24 12.44
C VAL A 29 -2.73 -4.03 13.12
N GLN A 30 -2.33 -3.01 12.35
CA GLN A 30 -1.78 -1.74 12.80
C GLN A 30 -1.70 -0.78 11.59
N GLY A 31 -1.85 0.52 11.80
CA GLY A 31 -1.55 1.54 10.79
C GLY A 31 -2.77 2.28 10.25
N ALA A 32 -2.60 2.94 9.11
CA ALA A 32 -3.58 3.83 8.47
C ALA A 32 -4.62 3.07 7.62
N PHE A 33 -5.18 1.97 8.14
CA PHE A 33 -6.16 1.16 7.41
C PHE A 33 -7.49 1.89 7.21
N ALA A 34 -7.89 2.72 8.18
CA ALA A 34 -9.16 3.44 8.17
C ALA A 34 -9.22 4.49 7.05
N GLU A 35 -8.10 5.17 6.79
CA GLU A 35 -7.94 6.13 5.69
C GLU A 35 -8.15 5.45 4.33
N HIS A 36 -7.60 4.25 4.14
CA HIS A 36 -7.80 3.48 2.92
C HIS A 36 -9.26 3.03 2.76
N ALA A 37 -9.90 2.56 3.83
CA ALA A 37 -11.31 2.18 3.84
C ALA A 37 -12.21 3.35 3.42
N ALA A 38 -11.96 4.54 3.96
CA ALA A 38 -12.69 5.76 3.62
C ALA A 38 -12.52 6.17 2.14
N VAL A 39 -11.34 5.96 1.54
CA VAL A 39 -11.15 6.19 0.10
C VAL A 39 -11.91 5.18 -0.73
N LEU A 40 -11.91 3.89 -0.36
CA LEU A 40 -12.65 2.85 -1.09
C LEU A 40 -14.16 3.07 -1.02
N ASP A 41 -14.70 3.52 0.12
CA ASP A 41 -16.11 3.91 0.23
C ASP A 41 -16.47 5.07 -0.72
N LYS A 42 -15.61 6.10 -0.82
CA LYS A 42 -15.81 7.20 -1.79
C LYS A 42 -15.85 6.69 -3.24
N LEU A 43 -15.13 5.61 -3.53
CA LEU A 43 -15.07 4.98 -4.85
C LEU A 43 -16.16 3.93 -5.07
N GLY A 44 -16.97 3.59 -4.05
CA GLY A 44 -17.95 2.51 -4.11
C GLY A 44 -17.33 1.12 -4.30
N ALA A 45 -16.09 0.94 -3.83
CA ALA A 45 -15.36 -0.32 -3.96
C ALA A 45 -15.50 -1.14 -2.66
N PRO A 46 -15.96 -2.41 -2.72
CA PRO A 46 -16.17 -3.21 -1.53
C PRO A 46 -14.83 -3.56 -0.85
N TRP A 47 -14.81 -3.52 0.47
CA TRP A 47 -13.62 -3.78 1.27
C TRP A 47 -13.90 -4.53 2.57
N LYS A 48 -12.88 -5.24 3.06
CA LYS A 48 -12.85 -5.94 4.36
C LYS A 48 -11.56 -5.62 5.09
N LEU A 49 -11.63 -5.43 6.41
CA LEU A 49 -10.45 -5.37 7.26
C LEU A 49 -9.91 -6.79 7.50
N LEU A 50 -8.60 -6.93 7.41
CA LEU A 50 -7.90 -8.18 7.66
C LEU A 50 -7.13 -8.06 8.97
N ARG A 51 -7.65 -8.67 10.04
CA ARG A 51 -7.04 -8.66 11.39
C ARG A 51 -6.48 -10.03 11.77
N ALA A 52 -7.08 -11.11 11.26
CA ALA A 52 -6.67 -12.49 11.44
C ALA A 52 -6.88 -13.32 10.16
N ALA A 53 -6.30 -14.52 10.13
CA ALA A 53 -6.34 -15.42 8.97
C ALA A 53 -7.77 -15.74 8.49
N GLU A 54 -8.74 -15.74 9.40
CA GLU A 54 -10.15 -16.03 9.13
C GLU A 54 -10.84 -14.92 8.34
N ASP A 55 -10.35 -13.68 8.42
CA ASP A 55 -10.90 -12.54 7.67
C ASP A 55 -10.51 -12.60 6.18
N PHE A 56 -9.48 -13.40 5.84
CA PHE A 56 -9.02 -13.59 4.47
C PHE A 56 -9.78 -14.75 3.82
N ASP A 57 -10.97 -14.42 3.30
CA ASP A 57 -11.84 -15.34 2.56
C ASP A 57 -11.64 -15.27 1.03
N ASP A 58 -12.39 -16.09 0.30
CA ASP A 58 -12.28 -16.22 -1.16
C ASP A 58 -12.84 -15.01 -1.94
N SER A 59 -13.57 -14.10 -1.30
CA SER A 59 -14.06 -12.86 -1.94
C SER A 59 -12.94 -11.84 -2.17
N ILE A 60 -11.80 -11.99 -1.49
CA ILE A 60 -10.66 -11.09 -1.54
C ILE A 60 -9.88 -11.29 -2.85
N ASP A 61 -9.96 -10.28 -3.71
CA ASP A 61 -9.24 -10.24 -4.99
C ASP A 61 -8.10 -9.24 -5.01
N ARG A 62 -8.06 -8.30 -4.06
CA ARG A 62 -7.02 -7.27 -3.96
C ARG A 62 -6.62 -7.08 -2.51
N VAL A 63 -5.35 -6.72 -2.26
CA VAL A 63 -4.86 -6.45 -0.91
C VAL A 63 -4.21 -5.07 -0.83
N ILE A 64 -4.56 -4.30 0.20
CA ILE A 64 -3.86 -3.08 0.60
C ILE A 64 -3.02 -3.37 1.85
N LEU A 65 -1.75 -3.02 1.80
CA LEU A 65 -0.82 -2.99 2.93
C LEU A 65 -0.60 -1.52 3.32
N PRO A 66 -1.26 -1.01 4.37
CA PRO A 66 -1.26 0.41 4.66
C PRO A 66 0.03 0.87 5.33
N GLY A 67 0.21 2.19 5.37
CA GLY A 67 1.23 2.84 6.18
C GLY A 67 1.11 2.51 7.67
N GLY A 68 2.22 2.63 8.41
CA GLY A 68 2.28 2.21 9.81
C GLY A 68 3.70 2.01 10.30
N GLU A 69 3.89 1.10 11.25
CA GLU A 69 5.19 0.65 11.73
C GLU A 69 5.45 -0.75 11.19
N SER A 70 6.35 -0.84 10.19
CA SER A 70 6.57 -2.07 9.43
C SER A 70 7.08 -3.25 10.26
N THR A 71 7.81 -3.03 11.35
CA THR A 71 8.29 -4.14 12.21
C THR A 71 7.17 -4.73 13.06
N THR A 72 6.28 -3.89 13.58
CA THR A 72 5.08 -4.29 14.29
C THR A 72 4.13 -4.99 13.34
N GLN A 73 3.84 -4.40 12.17
CA GLN A 73 3.00 -5.06 11.15
C GLN A 73 3.58 -6.42 10.74
N GLY A 74 4.90 -6.51 10.50
CA GLY A 74 5.57 -7.77 10.18
C GLY A 74 5.41 -8.84 11.26
N LYS A 75 5.58 -8.48 12.54
CA LYS A 75 5.35 -9.40 13.67
C LYS A 75 3.88 -9.83 13.75
N LEU A 76 2.96 -8.88 13.60
CA LEU A 76 1.53 -9.13 13.72
C LEU A 76 1.01 -10.01 12.60
N LEU A 77 1.48 -9.81 11.36
CA LEU A 77 1.18 -10.65 10.20
C LEU A 77 1.43 -12.14 10.50
N HIS A 78 2.58 -12.47 11.10
CA HIS A 78 2.88 -13.85 11.48
C HIS A 78 2.03 -14.33 12.66
N SER A 79 1.88 -13.52 13.72
CA SER A 79 1.12 -13.95 14.91
C SER A 79 -0.38 -14.15 14.65
N THR A 80 -0.92 -13.53 13.59
CA THR A 80 -2.33 -13.58 13.20
C THR A 80 -2.61 -14.60 12.09
N GLY A 81 -1.56 -15.24 11.53
CA GLY A 81 -1.67 -16.18 10.40
C GLY A 81 -1.98 -15.53 9.05
N LEU A 82 -1.94 -14.20 8.96
CA LEU A 82 -2.21 -13.45 7.73
C LEU A 82 -1.04 -13.49 6.74
N PHE A 83 0.19 -13.71 7.24
CA PHE A 83 1.38 -13.69 6.39
C PHE A 83 1.26 -14.69 5.24
N GLU A 84 0.92 -15.93 5.54
CA GLU A 84 0.85 -17.02 4.57
C GLU A 84 -0.25 -16.80 3.54
N LYS A 85 -1.38 -16.21 3.94
CA LYS A 85 -2.51 -15.87 3.06
C LYS A 85 -2.11 -14.77 2.07
N ILE A 86 -1.52 -13.69 2.56
CA ILE A 86 -1.11 -12.56 1.72
C ILE A 86 0.08 -12.95 0.82
N ASP A 87 1.04 -13.73 1.34
CA ASP A 87 2.16 -14.23 0.53
C ASP A 87 1.67 -15.13 -0.62
N ALA A 88 0.70 -16.01 -0.37
CA ALA A 88 0.06 -16.80 -1.42
C ALA A 88 -0.68 -15.92 -2.45
N HIS A 89 -1.38 -14.88 -2.00
CA HIS A 89 -2.06 -13.90 -2.87
C HIS A 89 -1.07 -13.17 -3.78
N VAL A 90 0.05 -12.70 -3.22
CA VAL A 90 1.13 -12.05 -3.96
C VAL A 90 1.75 -13.01 -4.99
N LYS A 91 2.07 -14.25 -4.59
CA LYS A 91 2.64 -15.29 -5.47
C LYS A 91 1.70 -15.74 -6.57
N ALA A 92 0.38 -15.65 -6.35
CA ALA A 92 -0.63 -15.88 -7.37
C ALA A 92 -0.72 -14.73 -8.39
N GLY A 93 0.05 -13.65 -8.23
CA GLY A 93 0.06 -12.50 -9.12
C GLY A 93 -1.20 -11.63 -9.00
N LYS A 94 -1.92 -11.72 -7.87
CA LYS A 94 -3.10 -10.88 -7.61
C LYS A 94 -2.69 -9.46 -7.19
N PRO A 95 -3.55 -8.45 -7.39
CA PRO A 95 -3.26 -7.06 -7.04
C PRO A 95 -2.89 -6.85 -5.56
N VAL A 96 -1.80 -6.11 -5.35
CA VAL A 96 -1.36 -5.66 -4.01
C VAL A 96 -0.91 -4.21 -4.07
N PHE A 97 -1.38 -3.39 -3.13
CA PHE A 97 -0.98 -1.99 -2.99
C PHE A 97 -0.34 -1.71 -1.63
N GLY A 98 0.96 -1.43 -1.60
CA GLY A 98 1.69 -1.07 -0.39
C GLY A 98 1.96 0.43 -0.28
N THR A 99 1.48 1.08 0.78
CA THR A 99 1.79 2.49 1.08
C THR A 99 2.74 2.59 2.27
N CYS A 100 3.82 3.37 2.14
CA CYS A 100 4.83 3.61 3.17
C CYS A 100 5.38 2.31 3.83
N ALA A 101 4.81 1.89 4.96
CA ALA A 101 5.16 0.61 5.59
C ALA A 101 4.84 -0.60 4.70
N GLY A 102 3.77 -0.56 3.91
CA GLY A 102 3.45 -1.59 2.93
C GLY A 102 4.52 -1.75 1.86
N MET A 103 5.13 -0.66 1.37
CA MET A 103 6.29 -0.73 0.47
C MET A 103 7.47 -1.46 1.13
N ILE A 104 7.74 -1.17 2.40
CA ILE A 104 8.80 -1.85 3.17
C ILE A 104 8.52 -3.35 3.31
N LEU A 105 7.26 -3.74 3.57
CA LEU A 105 6.86 -5.15 3.66
C LEU A 105 7.02 -5.89 2.31
N LEU A 106 6.80 -5.21 1.19
CA LEU A 106 6.94 -5.80 -0.14
C LEU A 106 8.38 -5.87 -0.63
N ALA A 107 9.26 -4.99 -0.17
CA ALA A 107 10.64 -4.89 -0.66
C ALA A 107 11.42 -6.20 -0.54
N LYS A 108 12.13 -6.56 -1.61
CA LYS A 108 13.06 -7.69 -1.67
C LYS A 108 14.20 -7.58 -0.67
N LYS A 109 14.62 -6.36 -0.36
CA LYS A 109 15.69 -6.09 0.61
C LYS A 109 15.52 -4.73 1.28
N LEU A 110 15.94 -4.65 2.54
CA LEU A 110 16.12 -3.39 3.24
C LEU A 110 17.62 -3.07 3.39
N ASP A 111 18.00 -1.81 3.19
CA ASP A 111 19.42 -1.41 3.22
C ASP A 111 19.97 -1.21 4.64
N ASN A 112 19.10 -0.97 5.61
CA ASN A 112 19.42 -0.63 7.00
C ASN A 112 18.75 -1.56 8.02
N ASP A 113 18.20 -2.67 7.55
CA ASP A 113 17.50 -3.67 8.36
C ASP A 113 17.69 -5.05 7.71
N PRO A 114 18.09 -6.11 8.46
CA PRO A 114 18.27 -7.44 7.88
C PRO A 114 16.95 -8.19 7.62
N ASN A 115 15.80 -7.66 8.08
CA ASN A 115 14.51 -8.31 7.88
C ASN A 115 14.11 -8.34 6.40
N VAL A 116 13.48 -9.44 6.00
CA VAL A 116 12.75 -9.59 4.75
C VAL A 116 11.37 -10.12 5.11
N TYR A 117 10.33 -9.47 4.60
CA TYR A 117 8.94 -9.88 4.83
C TYR A 117 8.45 -10.67 3.59
N PHE A 118 7.67 -10.05 2.70
CA PHE A 118 7.17 -10.74 1.50
C PHE A 118 8.25 -10.88 0.41
N GLY A 119 9.15 -9.89 0.31
CA GLY A 119 10.26 -9.93 -0.66
C GLY A 119 9.83 -9.98 -2.14
N ALA A 120 8.65 -9.45 -2.45
CA ALA A 120 7.99 -9.60 -3.74
C ALA A 120 8.19 -8.43 -4.73
N LEU A 121 8.68 -7.28 -4.24
CA LEU A 121 9.00 -6.11 -5.04
C LEU A 121 10.52 -6.04 -5.23
N ASP A 122 11.01 -6.10 -6.46
CA ASP A 122 12.43 -6.09 -6.83
C ASP A 122 13.05 -4.71 -6.64
N ALA A 123 13.16 -4.31 -5.38
CA ALA A 123 13.68 -3.04 -4.93
C ALA A 123 14.42 -3.21 -3.61
N VAL A 124 15.42 -2.34 -3.41
CA VAL A 124 16.07 -2.15 -2.11
C VAL A 124 15.48 -0.89 -1.50
N VAL A 125 14.91 -0.99 -0.31
CA VAL A 125 14.20 0.11 0.35
C VAL A 125 14.92 0.49 1.64
N ARG A 126 15.04 1.79 1.91
CA ARG A 126 15.58 2.32 3.18
C ARG A 126 14.45 2.77 4.08
N ARG A 127 14.43 2.32 5.33
CA ARG A 127 13.45 2.78 6.34
C ARG A 127 13.81 4.18 6.86
N ASN A 128 12.79 4.99 7.18
CA ASN A 128 12.92 6.30 7.85
C ASN A 128 13.97 7.22 7.20
N ALA A 129 13.89 7.34 5.89
CA ALA A 129 15.04 7.72 5.11
C ALA A 129 15.28 9.24 5.04
N TYR A 130 14.24 10.04 5.34
CA TYR A 130 14.26 11.51 5.28
C TYR A 130 14.73 12.20 6.58
N GLY A 131 15.32 11.47 7.55
CA GLY A 131 15.82 12.06 8.79
C GLY A 131 14.73 12.72 9.67
N ARG A 132 15.11 13.26 10.83
CA ARG A 132 14.11 13.81 11.80
C ARG A 132 13.53 15.16 11.38
N GLN A 133 14.29 15.98 10.66
CA GLN A 133 13.87 17.35 10.30
C GLN A 133 13.00 17.40 9.04
N LEU A 134 13.27 16.55 8.05
CA LEU A 134 12.46 16.40 6.83
C LEU A 134 11.51 15.20 6.93
N GLY A 135 11.30 14.69 8.14
CA GLY A 135 10.51 13.50 8.39
C GLY A 135 9.04 13.64 8.04
N SER A 136 8.53 14.79 7.61
CA SER A 136 7.20 14.91 6.99
C SER A 136 7.18 16.10 6.05
N PHE A 137 6.73 15.90 4.82
CA PHE A 137 6.61 16.94 3.81
C PHE A 137 5.58 16.56 2.75
N ALA A 138 5.18 17.53 1.93
CA ALA A 138 4.32 17.28 0.78
C ALA A 138 4.88 17.98 -0.46
N VAL A 139 4.75 17.32 -1.61
CA VAL A 139 5.13 17.84 -2.93
C VAL A 139 4.10 17.40 -3.97
N THR A 140 4.11 18.03 -5.13
CA THR A 140 3.28 17.62 -6.27
C THR A 140 4.19 17.04 -7.35
N ALA A 141 3.82 15.90 -7.90
CA ALA A 141 4.55 15.28 -9.01
C ALA A 141 3.60 14.50 -9.93
N ASN A 142 4.10 14.14 -11.10
CA ASN A 142 3.38 13.26 -12.00
C ASN A 142 3.63 11.79 -11.65
N PHE A 143 2.64 10.96 -11.89
CA PHE A 143 2.71 9.51 -11.71
C PHE A 143 2.50 8.80 -13.05
N GLY A 144 3.32 7.80 -13.32
CA GLY A 144 3.33 7.06 -14.57
C GLY A 144 3.97 7.84 -15.72
N ARG A 145 3.86 7.27 -16.93
CA ARG A 145 4.52 7.80 -18.12
C ARG A 145 3.57 8.70 -18.93
N PRO A 146 3.96 9.95 -19.25
CA PRO A 146 3.14 10.83 -20.08
C PRO A 146 2.68 10.16 -21.38
N GLY A 147 1.38 10.28 -21.68
CA GLY A 147 0.77 9.69 -22.88
C GLY A 147 0.30 8.23 -22.71
N PHE A 148 0.47 7.62 -21.54
CA PHE A 148 -0.09 6.31 -21.22
C PHE A 148 -1.42 6.44 -20.47
N PRO A 149 -2.35 5.46 -20.57
CA PRO A 149 -3.68 5.57 -19.96
C PRO A 149 -3.68 5.72 -18.43
N ASP A 150 -2.64 5.25 -17.77
CA ASP A 150 -2.45 5.28 -16.31
C ASP A 150 -1.60 6.46 -15.83
N TYR A 151 -1.36 7.45 -16.71
CA TYR A 151 -0.69 8.69 -16.35
C TYR A 151 -1.58 9.59 -15.50
N ILE A 152 -1.04 10.06 -14.37
CA ILE A 152 -1.71 10.97 -13.45
C ILE A 152 -0.85 12.23 -13.32
N ALA A 153 -1.34 13.35 -13.83
CA ALA A 153 -0.66 14.64 -13.72
C ALA A 153 -0.91 15.29 -12.35
N ASP A 154 0.08 16.02 -11.84
CA ASP A 154 -0.04 16.92 -10.69
C ASP A 154 -0.66 16.25 -9.44
N PHE A 155 -0.20 15.05 -9.10
CA PHE A 155 -0.70 14.31 -7.94
C PHE A 155 -0.02 14.79 -6.64
N PRO A 156 -0.78 15.04 -5.55
CA PRO A 156 -0.23 15.42 -4.25
C PRO A 156 0.41 14.21 -3.54
N LEU A 157 1.71 14.29 -3.25
CA LEU A 157 2.47 13.28 -2.54
C LEU A 157 2.67 13.71 -1.08
N VAL A 158 2.11 12.98 -0.13
CA VAL A 158 2.25 13.24 1.31
C VAL A 158 3.20 12.24 1.95
N PHE A 159 4.35 12.69 2.45
CA PHE A 159 5.34 11.84 3.10
C PHE A 159 5.29 12.00 4.61
N ILE A 160 5.22 10.90 5.35
CA ILE A 160 5.29 10.87 6.82
C ILE A 160 6.30 9.81 7.25
N ARG A 161 7.52 10.28 7.51
CA ARG A 161 8.70 9.49 7.88
C ARG A 161 8.92 8.34 6.89
N GLY A 162 8.61 8.62 5.63
CA GLY A 162 8.52 7.61 4.58
C GLY A 162 9.86 6.93 4.30
N PRO A 163 9.82 5.73 3.69
CA PRO A 163 11.00 5.14 3.09
C PRO A 163 11.46 5.92 1.85
N TYR A 164 12.65 5.63 1.32
CA TYR A 164 12.96 5.86 -0.09
C TYR A 164 13.45 4.57 -0.72
N VAL A 165 13.37 4.47 -2.05
CA VAL A 165 13.93 3.35 -2.81
C VAL A 165 15.41 3.60 -3.10
N ALA A 166 16.30 2.80 -2.51
CA ALA A 166 17.74 2.92 -2.66
C ALA A 166 18.23 2.39 -4.01
N SER A 167 17.57 1.35 -4.54
CA SER A 167 17.81 0.85 -5.90
C SER A 167 16.60 0.08 -6.41
N VAL A 168 16.38 0.13 -7.72
CA VAL A 168 15.31 -0.59 -8.42
C VAL A 168 15.94 -1.69 -9.27
N GLY A 169 15.42 -2.90 -9.14
CA GLY A 169 15.83 -4.03 -9.98
C GLY A 169 15.03 -4.08 -11.30
N PRO A 170 15.44 -4.93 -12.25
CA PRO A 170 14.89 -4.94 -13.61
C PRO A 170 13.41 -5.36 -13.70
N GLU A 171 12.84 -5.98 -12.67
CA GLU A 171 11.43 -6.40 -12.68
C GLU A 171 10.46 -5.27 -12.31
N ALA A 172 10.95 -4.20 -11.69
CA ALA A 172 10.15 -3.07 -11.23
C ALA A 172 10.31 -1.86 -12.15
N THR A 173 9.21 -1.14 -12.36
CA THR A 173 9.16 0.12 -13.10
C THR A 173 8.99 1.28 -12.12
N VAL A 174 9.74 2.36 -12.33
CA VAL A 174 9.58 3.60 -11.57
C VAL A 174 8.37 4.37 -12.09
N GLU A 175 7.41 4.63 -11.21
CA GLU A 175 6.19 5.38 -11.52
C GLU A 175 6.33 6.87 -11.17
N THR A 176 7.14 7.20 -10.16
CA THR A 176 7.35 8.58 -9.72
C THR A 176 8.68 8.72 -9.00
N GLU A 177 9.33 9.86 -9.20
CA GLU A 177 10.55 10.27 -8.50
C GLU A 177 10.37 11.64 -7.83
N VAL A 178 11.03 11.82 -6.69
CA VAL A 178 11.16 13.10 -5.98
C VAL A 178 12.62 13.27 -5.61
N ASP A 179 13.21 14.41 -5.97
CA ASP A 179 14.62 14.73 -5.71
C ASP A 179 15.60 13.61 -6.11
N GLY A 180 15.35 13.00 -7.28
CA GLY A 180 16.16 11.91 -7.84
C GLY A 180 16.02 10.55 -7.15
N HIS A 181 15.05 10.40 -6.24
CA HIS A 181 14.74 9.13 -5.58
C HIS A 181 13.41 8.59 -6.10
N ALA A 182 13.37 7.31 -6.46
CA ALA A 182 12.12 6.63 -6.74
C ALA A 182 11.26 6.55 -5.46
N VAL A 183 10.01 7.00 -5.59
CA VAL A 183 9.03 7.06 -4.49
C VAL A 183 7.74 6.32 -4.82
N ALA A 184 7.57 5.87 -6.05
CA ALA A 184 6.54 4.92 -6.45
C ALA A 184 7.08 3.91 -7.45
N LEU A 185 6.68 2.65 -7.28
CA LEU A 185 7.09 1.53 -8.12
C LEU A 185 5.86 0.70 -8.53
N ARG A 186 5.95 0.09 -9.71
CA ARG A 186 5.04 -0.98 -10.14
C ARG A 186 5.82 -2.20 -10.59
N GLN A 187 5.37 -3.39 -10.18
CA GLN A 187 5.89 -4.68 -10.63
C GLN A 187 4.73 -5.66 -10.82
N GLY A 188 4.40 -6.00 -12.07
CA GLY A 188 3.20 -6.76 -12.37
C GLY A 188 1.95 -6.05 -11.81
N LYS A 189 1.23 -6.72 -10.90
CA LYS A 189 0.06 -6.16 -10.19
C LYS A 189 0.39 -5.61 -8.78
N ILE A 190 1.67 -5.46 -8.46
CA ILE A 190 2.12 -4.79 -7.24
C ILE A 190 2.28 -3.30 -7.54
N LEU A 191 1.57 -2.49 -6.78
CA LEU A 191 1.76 -1.04 -6.70
C LEU A 191 2.39 -0.72 -5.34
N ALA A 192 3.42 0.11 -5.31
CA ALA A 192 4.06 0.51 -4.05
C ALA A 192 4.40 1.99 -4.05
N THR A 193 4.04 2.69 -2.97
CA THR A 193 4.34 4.12 -2.80
C THR A 193 5.03 4.37 -1.46
N ALA A 194 5.99 5.29 -1.44
CA ALA A 194 6.69 5.76 -0.24
C ALA A 194 5.91 6.87 0.49
N PHE A 195 4.92 7.44 -0.19
CA PHE A 195 3.99 8.46 0.30
C PHE A 195 2.62 7.84 0.61
N HIS A 196 1.71 8.68 1.09
CA HIS A 196 0.39 8.31 1.60
C HIS A 196 -0.72 8.95 0.75
N PRO A 197 -1.12 8.35 -0.38
CA PRO A 197 -2.21 8.88 -1.20
C PRO A 197 -3.55 8.91 -0.44
N GLU A 198 -3.73 8.02 0.54
CA GLU A 198 -4.91 7.93 1.41
C GLU A 198 -5.11 9.15 2.33
N LEU A 199 -4.07 9.99 2.48
CA LEU A 199 -4.14 11.23 3.27
C LEU A 199 -4.55 12.45 2.45
N THR A 200 -4.85 12.27 1.16
CA THR A 200 -5.27 13.31 0.22
C THR A 200 -6.74 13.11 -0.18
N ASP A 201 -7.35 14.14 -0.77
CA ASP A 201 -8.68 14.02 -1.37
C ASP A 201 -8.63 13.46 -2.81
N ASP A 202 -7.43 13.17 -3.33
CA ASP A 202 -7.19 12.68 -4.68
C ASP A 202 -7.13 11.15 -4.71
N ALA A 203 -8.18 10.53 -5.24
CA ALA A 203 -8.33 9.09 -5.27
C ALA A 203 -7.73 8.41 -6.52
N ARG A 204 -7.09 9.16 -7.43
CA ARG A 204 -6.67 8.64 -8.75
C ARG A 204 -5.71 7.44 -8.68
N ILE A 205 -4.86 7.37 -7.65
CA ILE A 205 -3.98 6.20 -7.43
C ILE A 205 -4.76 4.98 -6.92
N HIS A 206 -5.77 5.16 -6.06
CA HIS A 206 -6.65 4.06 -5.63
C HIS A 206 -7.52 3.58 -6.79
N GLU A 207 -8.04 4.48 -7.62
CA GLU A 207 -8.75 4.14 -8.86
C GLU A 207 -7.86 3.29 -9.77
N LEU A 208 -6.62 3.73 -10.01
CA LEU A 208 -5.63 2.97 -10.77
C LEU A 208 -5.43 1.56 -10.18
N PHE A 209 -5.24 1.44 -8.86
CA PHE A 209 -5.09 0.16 -8.19
C PHE A 209 -6.30 -0.77 -8.40
N LEU A 210 -7.53 -0.25 -8.35
CA LEU A 210 -8.73 -1.05 -8.55
C LEU A 210 -8.86 -1.62 -9.97
N THR A 211 -8.18 -1.00 -10.96
CA THR A 211 -8.14 -1.51 -12.35
C THR A 211 -7.15 -2.65 -12.59
N LEU A 212 -6.26 -2.96 -11.64
CA LEU A 212 -5.24 -4.01 -11.77
C LEU A 212 -5.83 -5.42 -11.68
#